data_AF-S0KXE1-F1
#
_entry.id   AF-S0KXE1-F1
#
_cell.length_a   1.000
_cell.length_b   1.000
_cell.length_c   1.000
_cell.angle_alpha   90.00
_cell.angle_beta   90.00
_cell.angle_gamma   90.00
#
_symmetry.space_group_name_H-M   'P 1'
#
loop_
_entity.id
_entity.type
_entity.pdbx_description
1 polymer ?
#
loop_
_entity_poly.entity_id
_entity_poly.type
_entity_poly.pdbx_seq_one_letter_code
_entity_poly.pdbx_strand_id
1 'polypeptide(L)' 'MKKEEVCINAVYDADVVGYDERKTVKVISIFERTATVEILACGTIALAKIDTMKES' A
#
# COMPACT_ATOMS: atom_id res chain seq x y z
N MET A 1 2.43 -9.71 0.12
CA MET A 1 3.91 -9.85 -0.03
C MET A 1 4.57 -9.85 1.36
N LYS A 2 5.88 -10.09 1.48
CA LYS A 2 6.66 -9.80 2.68
C LYS A 2 7.18 -8.36 2.65
N LYS A 3 7.52 -7.79 3.81
CA LYS A 3 8.05 -6.40 3.90
C LYS A 3 9.30 -6.17 3.05
N GLU A 4 10.13 -7.19 2.87
CA GLU A 4 11.40 -7.14 2.14
C GLU A 4 11.20 -7.05 0.62
N GLU A 5 9.99 -7.36 0.14
CA GLU A 5 9.61 -7.33 -1.27
C GLU A 5 8.89 -6.02 -1.65
N VAL A 6 8.61 -5.16 -0.68
CA VAL A 6 7.93 -3.88 -0.89
C VAL A 6 8.97 -2.76 -0.97
N CYS A 7 8.87 -1.94 -2.00
CA CYS A 7 9.79 -0.82 -2.25
C CYS A 7 9.11 0.52 -1.98
N ILE A 8 9.82 1.43 -1.30
CA ILE A 8 9.39 2.82 -1.16
C ILE A 8 9.35 3.47 -2.55
N ASN A 9 8.33 4.29 -2.81
CA ASN A 9 7.98 4.90 -4.09
C ASN A 9 7.49 3.95 -5.19
N ALA A 10 7.42 2.64 -4.95
CA ALA A 10 6.79 1.71 -5.88
C ALA A 10 5.26 1.71 -5.73
N VAL A 11 4.58 1.28 -6.80
CA VAL A 11 3.12 1.25 -6.91
C VAL A 11 2.63 -0.19 -6.82
N TYR A 12 1.59 -0.40 -6.04
CA TYR A 12 0.98 -1.71 -5.80
C TYR A 12 -0.54 -1.60 -5.72
N ASP A 13 -1.26 -2.68 -5.99
CA ASP A 13 -2.64 -2.84 -5.56
C ASP A 13 -2.69 -3.47 -4.17
N ALA A 14 -3.36 -2.80 -3.24
CA ALA A 14 -3.40 -3.23 -1.85
C ALA A 14 -4.77 -3.00 -1.21
N ASP A 15 -5.04 -3.76 -0.15
CA ASP A 15 -6.18 -3.50 0.74
C ASP A 15 -5.78 -2.37 1.69
N VAL A 16 -6.49 -1.25 1.59
CA VAL A 16 -6.27 -0.06 2.42
C VAL A 16 -7.23 -0.11 3.61
N VAL A 17 -6.71 0.16 4.81
CA VAL A 17 -7.49 0.16 6.04
C VAL A 17 -8.61 1.21 5.94
N GLY A 18 -9.86 0.78 6.12
CA GLY A 18 -11.04 1.65 6.00
C GLY A 18 -11.66 1.72 4.61
N TYR A 19 -11.15 0.96 3.63
CA TYR A 19 -11.75 0.80 2.30
C TYR A 19 -12.13 -0.67 2.07
N ASP A 20 -13.31 -0.90 1.48
CA ASP A 20 -13.79 -2.24 1.13
C ASP A 20 -13.19 -2.80 -0.17
N GLU A 21 -12.69 -1.92 -1.03
CA GLU A 21 -12.09 -2.27 -2.31
C GLU A 21 -10.58 -2.07 -2.31
N ARG A 22 -9.89 -2.83 -3.17
CA ARG A 22 -8.46 -2.62 -3.42
C ARG A 22 -8.22 -1.28 -4.07
N LYS A 23 -7.14 -0.64 -3.66
CA LYS A 23 -6.69 0.62 -4.23
C LYS A 23 -5.29 0.46 -4.79
N THR A 24 -5.04 1.17 -5.90
CA THR A 24 -3.70 1.37 -6.42
C THR A 24 -3.03 2.46 -5.59
N VAL A 25 -1.91 2.09 -4.98
CA VAL A 25 -1.25 2.90 -3.95
C VAL A 25 0.25 3.02 -4.20
N LYS A 26 0.82 4.17 -3.87
CA LYS A 26 2.27 4.38 -3.87
C LYS A 26 2.81 4.30 -2.44
N VAL A 27 3.84 3.50 -2.22
CA VAL A 27 4.42 3.31 -0.89
C VAL A 27 5.25 4.52 -0.46
N ILE A 28 4.94 5.08 0.71
CA ILE A 28 5.67 6.20 1.32
C ILE A 28 6.63 5.68 2.39
N SER A 29 6.17 4.77 3.25
CA SER A 29 6.98 4.17 4.30
C SER A 29 6.51 2.76 4.63
N ILE A 30 7.42 1.93 5.11
CA ILE A 30 7.21 0.49 5.37
C ILE A 30 7.38 0.23 6.87
N PHE A 31 6.42 -0.44 7.47
CA PHE A 31 6.47 -0.96 8.84
C PHE A 31 6.54 -2.50 8.81
N GLU A 32 6.40 -3.14 9.98
CA GLU A 32 6.53 -4.59 10.10
C GLU A 32 5.45 -5.36 9.31
N ARG A 33 4.20 -4.90 9.35
CA ARG A 33 3.04 -5.55 8.70
C ARG A 33 2.21 -4.61 7.82
N THR A 34 2.44 -3.31 7.93
CA THR A 34 1.68 -2.27 7.22
C THR A 34 2.64 -1.30 6.55
N ALA A 35 2.12 -0.50 5.63
CA ALA A 35 2.84 0.59 4.99
C ALA A 35 1.97 1.84 4.99
N THR A 36 2.58 3.01 5.15
CA THR A 36 1.89 4.26 4.81
C THR A 36 1.98 4.43 3.30
N VAL A 37 0.84 4.70 2.67
CA VAL A 37 0.73 4.75 1.21
C VAL A 37 -0.10 5.95 0.77
N GLU A 38 0.17 6.45 -0.44
CA GLU A 38 -0.67 7.42 -1.12
C GLU A 38 -1.63 6.69 -2.06
N ILE A 39 -2.93 6.89 -1.91
CA ILE A 39 -3.95 6.36 -2.83
C ILE A 39 -3.91 7.21 -4.11
N LEU A 40 -3.51 6.61 -5.23
CA LEU A 40 -3.29 7.37 -6.47
C LEU A 40 -4.58 7.99 -7.05
N ALA A 41 -5.74 7.39 -6.76
CA ALA A 41 -7.03 7.90 -7.23
C ALA A 41 -7.44 9.24 -6.59
N CYS A 42 -6.95 9.57 -5.39
CA CYS A 42 -7.39 10.74 -4.64
C CYS A 42 -6.28 11.49 -3.89
N GLY A 43 -5.03 11.05 -3.97
CA GLY A 43 -3.87 11.66 -3.27
C GLY A 43 -3.93 11.53 -1.74
N THR A 44 -4.85 10.71 -1.20
CA THR A 44 -5.01 10.56 0.25
C THR A 44 -3.95 9.63 0.81
N ILE A 45 -3.34 10.02 1.93
CA ILE A 45 -2.41 9.17 2.67
C ILE A 45 -3.20 8.24 3.59
N ALA A 46 -2.94 6.94 3.50
CA ALA A 46 -3.61 5.90 4.26
C ALA A 46 -2.65 4.78 4.68
N LEU A 47 -3.15 3.82 5.46
CA LEU A 47 -2.42 2.61 5.83
C LEU A 47 -2.87 1.44 4.94
N ALA A 48 -1.92 0.72 4.37
CA ALA A 48 -2.17 -0.52 3.62
C ALA A 48 -1.50 -1.71 4.29
N LYS A 49 -2.12 -2.89 4.14
CA LYS A 49 -1.60 -4.14 4.66
C LYS A 49 -0.59 -4.76 3.68
N ILE A 50 0.65 -4.99 4.11
CA ILE A 50 1.74 -5.50 3.27
C ILE A 50 1.43 -6.89 2.69
N ASP A 51 0.75 -7.75 3.46
CA ASP A 51 0.39 -9.10 3.02
C ASP A 51 -0.56 -9.10 1.82
N THR A 52 -1.32 -8.02 1.64
CA THR A 52 -2.33 -7.88 0.57
C THR A 52 -1.79 -7.25 -0.73
N MET A 53 -0.60 -6.63 -0.67
CA MET A 53 0.04 -5.95 -1.79
C MET A 53 0.33 -6.91 -2.95
N LYS A 54 0.08 -6.43 -4.18
CA LYS A 54 0.43 -7.06 -5.45
C LYS A 54 0.98 -6.01 -6.41
N GLU A 55 1.97 -6.37 -7.24
CA GLU A 55 2.44 -5.51 -8.31
C GLU A 55 1.29 -5.19 -9.27
N SER A 56 1.17 -3.91 -9.63
CA SER A 56 0.11 -3.33 -10.47
C SER A 56 0.63 -3.13 -11.89
#